data_AF-A0A3C7VZM1-F1
#
_entry.id   AF-A0A3C7VZM1-F1
#
_cell.length_a   1.000
_cell.length_b   1.000
_cell.length_c   1.000
_cell.angle_alpha   90.00
_cell.angle_beta   90.00
_cell.angle_gamma   90.00
#
_symmetry.space_group_name_H-M   'P 1'
#
loop_
_entity.id
_entity.type
_entity.pdbx_description
1 polymer ?
#
loop_
_entity_poly.entity_id
_entity_poly.type
_entity_poly.pdbx_seq_one_letter_code
_entity_poly.pdbx_strand_id
1 'polypeptide(L)'
;MDMKTNDTYGLFMEALDVVNTAISEHKDGQLMGGLLTAADKTIGGKHLGVAVYRDDPDTPFDYFTLRFTNERLELLARGKDEPEIAWKVSQDYLRDLVDNPRDYIDNPARLDLDWLRDRVGV
;
A
#
# COMPACT_ATOMS: atom_id res chain seq x y z
N MET A 1 -21.96 -23.67 2.30
CA MET A 1 -21.51 -22.27 2.45
C MET A 1 -20.02 -22.29 2.18
N ASP A 2 -19.63 -22.01 0.94
CA ASP A 2 -18.22 -21.85 0.61
C ASP A 2 -17.75 -20.55 1.26
N MET A 3 -16.96 -20.68 2.32
CA MET A 3 -16.11 -19.59 2.77
C MET A 3 -15.21 -19.28 1.58
N LYS A 4 -15.42 -18.14 0.92
CA LYS A 4 -14.42 -17.56 0.05
C LYS A 4 -13.16 -17.43 0.90
N THR A 5 -12.24 -18.36 0.75
CA THR A 5 -10.85 -18.14 1.12
C THR A 5 -10.43 -16.95 0.28
N ASN A 6 -10.54 -15.74 0.84
CA ASN A 6 -10.03 -14.54 0.20
C ASN A 6 -8.53 -14.79 0.01
N ASP A 7 -8.13 -15.19 -1.19
CA ASP A 7 -6.72 -15.28 -1.55
C ASP A 7 -6.11 -13.90 -1.27
N THR A 8 -5.01 -13.87 -0.54
CA THR A 8 -4.34 -12.63 -0.12
C THR A 8 -4.07 -11.71 -1.31
N TYR A 9 -3.87 -12.27 -2.51
CA TYR A 9 -3.80 -11.50 -3.75
C TYR A 9 -5.05 -10.65 -4.01
N GLY A 10 -6.24 -11.25 -3.97
CA GLY A 10 -7.49 -10.50 -4.20
C GLY A 10 -7.69 -9.41 -3.15
N LEU A 11 -7.46 -9.77 -1.88
CA LEU A 11 -7.53 -8.82 -0.77
C LEU A 11 -6.55 -7.65 -0.95
N PHE A 12 -5.31 -7.95 -1.33
CA PHE A 12 -4.27 -6.95 -1.54
C PHE A 12 -4.59 -6.03 -2.72
N MET A 13 -5.11 -6.58 -3.82
CA MET A 13 -5.50 -5.78 -4.99
C MET A 13 -6.66 -4.83 -4.67
N GLU A 14 -7.69 -5.31 -3.96
CA GLU A 14 -8.81 -4.47 -3.53
C GLU A 14 -8.34 -3.36 -2.57
N ALA A 15 -7.48 -3.70 -1.60
CA ALA A 15 -6.89 -2.71 -0.71
C ALA A 15 -6.01 -1.68 -1.45
N LEU A 16 -5.25 -2.12 -2.46
CA LEU A 16 -4.41 -1.25 -3.29
C LEU A 16 -5.27 -0.26 -4.09
N ASP A 17 -6.44 -0.69 -4.57
CA ASP A 17 -7.40 0.20 -5.24
C ASP A 17 -7.96 1.26 -4.29
N VAL A 18 -8.27 0.90 -3.03
CA VAL A 18 -8.69 1.86 -1.99
C VAL A 18 -7.59 2.90 -1.73
N VAL A 19 -6.35 2.46 -1.53
CA VAL A 19 -5.18 3.36 -1.33
C VAL A 19 -5.01 4.30 -2.53
N ASN A 20 -5.03 3.77 -3.74
CA ASN A 20 -4.88 4.57 -4.96
C ASN A 20 -6.05 5.54 -5.18
N THR A 21 -7.25 5.20 -4.74
CA THR A 21 -8.42 6.07 -4.82
C THR A 21 -8.26 7.23 -3.84
N ALA A 22 -7.89 6.95 -2.59
CA ALA A 22 -7.59 7.97 -1.59
C ALA A 22 -6.47 8.92 -2.05
N ILE A 23 -5.39 8.38 -2.63
CA ILE A 23 -4.32 9.17 -3.24
C ILE A 23 -4.89 10.08 -4.32
N SER A 24 -5.67 9.53 -5.26
CA SER A 24 -6.20 10.29 -6.39
C SER A 24 -7.17 11.39 -5.98
N GLU A 25 -8.02 11.16 -4.98
CA GLU A 25 -9.01 12.15 -4.50
C GLU A 25 -8.35 13.27 -3.67
N HIS A 26 -7.20 13.00 -3.06
CA HIS A 26 -6.52 13.96 -2.18
C HIS A 26 -5.20 14.51 -2.72
N LYS A 27 -4.77 14.12 -3.92
CA LYS A 27 -3.46 14.49 -4.50
C LYS A 27 -3.19 15.99 -4.57
N ASP A 28 -4.23 16.82 -4.70
CA ASP A 28 -4.10 18.28 -4.76
C ASP A 28 -4.06 18.94 -3.36
N GLY A 29 -4.30 18.16 -2.30
CA GLY A 29 -4.21 18.63 -0.93
C GLY A 29 -2.77 18.85 -0.48
N GLN A 30 -2.52 19.86 0.36
CA GLN A 30 -1.15 20.25 0.74
C GLN A 30 -0.32 19.11 1.35
N LEU A 31 -0.93 18.28 2.20
CA LEU A 31 -0.25 17.16 2.85
C LEU A 31 0.03 16.00 1.88
N MET A 32 -1.02 15.52 1.20
CA MET A 32 -0.89 14.38 0.29
C MET A 32 -0.10 14.75 -0.96
N GLY A 33 -0.38 15.88 -1.60
CA GLY A 33 0.36 16.33 -2.78
C GLY A 33 1.85 16.59 -2.50
N GLY A 34 2.17 17.12 -1.32
CA GLY A 34 3.56 17.25 -0.86
C GLY A 34 4.26 15.90 -0.73
N LEU A 35 3.59 14.93 -0.10
CA LEU A 35 4.09 13.55 0.04
C LEU A 35 4.28 12.86 -1.32
N LEU A 36 3.31 12.96 -2.24
CA LEU A 36 3.38 12.38 -3.58
C LEU A 36 4.52 12.98 -4.42
N THR A 37 4.69 14.31 -4.34
CA THR A 37 5.80 15.00 -5.01
C THR A 37 7.16 14.54 -4.48
N ALA A 38 7.26 14.32 -3.17
CA ALA A 38 8.49 13.81 -2.55
C ALA A 38 8.72 12.33 -2.90
N ALA A 39 7.65 11.54 -2.99
CA ALA A 39 7.67 10.14 -3.42
C ALA A 39 8.13 10.00 -4.87
N ASP A 40 7.59 10.78 -5.80
CA ASP A 40 7.97 10.73 -7.21
C ASP A 40 9.48 11.00 -7.39
N LYS A 41 10.01 12.00 -6.67
CA LYS A 41 11.45 12.34 -6.71
C LYS A 41 12.35 11.26 -6.11
N THR A 42 11.91 10.59 -5.05
CA THR A 42 12.78 9.71 -4.24
C THR A 42 12.64 8.24 -4.64
N ILE A 43 11.43 7.81 -4.95
CA ILE A 43 11.06 6.41 -5.23
C ILE A 43 10.33 6.23 -6.56
N GLY A 44 10.12 7.27 -7.36
CA GLY A 44 9.54 7.16 -8.70
C GLY A 44 10.31 6.16 -9.56
N GLY A 45 9.60 5.17 -10.10
CA GLY A 45 10.17 4.10 -10.91
C GLY A 45 10.97 3.05 -10.15
N LYS A 46 11.17 3.19 -8.83
CA LYS A 46 11.76 2.13 -8.00
C LYS A 46 10.72 1.06 -7.71
N HIS A 47 11.22 -0.16 -7.53
CA HIS A 47 10.42 -1.27 -7.05
C HIS A 47 10.37 -1.24 -5.52
N LEU A 48 9.22 -1.64 -4.97
CA LEU A 48 8.92 -1.57 -3.55
C LEU A 48 8.41 -2.95 -3.12
N GLY A 49 9.23 -3.65 -2.32
CA GLY A 49 8.80 -4.89 -1.70
C GLY A 49 7.73 -4.64 -0.64
N VAL A 50 6.66 -5.41 -0.65
CA VAL A 50 5.61 -5.42 0.36
C VAL A 50 5.56 -6.80 0.96
N ALA A 51 5.52 -6.89 2.29
CA ALA A 51 5.39 -8.13 3.02
C ALA A 51 4.09 -8.13 3.83
N VAL A 52 3.26 -9.15 3.61
CA VAL A 52 1.99 -9.33 4.33
C VAL A 52 2.19 -10.34 5.46
N TYR A 53 1.76 -9.97 6.67
CA TYR A 53 1.82 -10.82 7.84
C TYR A 53 0.44 -11.02 8.48
N ARG A 54 0.28 -12.06 9.32
CA ARG A 54 -0.94 -12.26 10.12
C ARG A 54 -0.76 -11.65 11.51
N ASP A 55 0.02 -12.35 12.34
CA ASP A 55 0.19 -12.00 13.75
C ASP A 55 1.52 -11.31 14.04
N ASP A 56 2.59 -11.73 13.34
CA ASP A 56 3.95 -11.27 13.60
C ASP A 56 4.60 -10.66 12.35
N PRO A 57 4.98 -9.37 12.37
CA PRO A 57 5.60 -8.68 11.23
C PRO A 57 7.00 -9.21 10.86
N ASP A 58 7.63 -10.04 11.69
CA ASP A 58 8.91 -10.69 11.39
C ASP A 58 8.74 -12.06 10.71
N THR A 59 7.51 -12.58 10.63
CA THR A 59 7.16 -13.82 9.92
C THR A 59 6.09 -13.61 8.84
N PRO A 60 6.35 -12.76 7.83
CA PRO A 60 5.41 -12.55 6.72
C PRO A 60 5.23 -13.81 5.86
N PHE A 61 4.00 -13.98 5.36
CA PHE A 61 3.57 -15.19 4.65
C PHE A 61 3.23 -14.96 3.16
N ASP A 62 3.10 -13.71 2.72
CA ASP A 62 2.93 -13.35 1.31
C ASP A 62 3.69 -12.07 0.98
N TYR A 63 4.04 -11.90 -0.29
CA TYR A 63 4.88 -10.80 -0.75
C TYR A 63 4.38 -10.24 -2.07
N PHE A 64 4.56 -8.94 -2.25
CA PHE A 64 4.25 -8.23 -3.49
C PHE A 64 5.37 -7.27 -3.83
N THR A 65 5.55 -7.00 -5.12
CA THR A 65 6.41 -5.93 -5.60
C THR A 65 5.54 -4.89 -6.26
N LEU A 66 5.61 -3.66 -5.75
CA LEU A 66 4.95 -2.50 -6.32
C LEU A 66 5.94 -1.61 -7.06
N ARG A 67 5.43 -0.74 -7.92
CA ARG A 67 6.14 0.43 -8.46
C ARG A 67 5.31 1.67 -8.20
N PHE A 68 5.97 2.75 -7.80
CA PHE A 68 5.34 4.06 -7.79
C PHE A 68 5.57 4.76 -9.13
N THR A 69 4.49 5.09 -9.84
CA THR A 69 4.54 5.75 -11.15
C THR A 69 3.25 6.52 -11.39
N ASN A 70 3.35 7.69 -12.02
CA ASN A 70 2.19 8.54 -12.32
C ASN A 70 1.28 8.78 -11.09
N GLU A 71 1.89 9.06 -9.94
CA GLU A 71 1.19 9.29 -8.66
C GLU A 71 0.35 8.10 -8.17
N ARG A 72 0.64 6.87 -8.63
CA ARG A 72 -0.07 5.64 -8.28
C ARG A 72 0.89 4.52 -7.92
N LEU A 73 0.40 3.61 -7.09
CA LEU A 73 1.05 2.33 -6.81
C LEU A 73 0.51 1.27 -7.77
N GLU A 74 1.39 0.68 -8.56
CA GLU A 74 1.08 -0.39 -9.51
C GLU A 74 1.71 -1.70 -9.06
N LEU A 75 0.96 -2.80 -9.14
CA LEU A 75 1.50 -4.14 -8.92
C LEU A 75 2.43 -4.52 -10.08
N LEU A 76 3.67 -4.88 -9.77
CA LEU A 76 4.61 -5.48 -10.72
C LEU A 76 4.58 -7.01 -10.66
N ALA A 77 4.65 -7.57 -9.46
CA ALA A 77 4.73 -9.01 -9.24
C ALA A 77 4.15 -9.42 -7.88
N ARG A 78 3.66 -10.67 -7.79
CA ARG A 78 3.43 -11.35 -6.52
C ARG A 78 4.63 -12.26 -6.25
N GLY A 79 5.17 -12.21 -5.05
CA GLY A 79 6.39 -12.90 -4.65
C GLY A 79 7.49 -11.94 -4.20
N LYS A 80 8.59 -12.51 -3.73
CA LYS A 80 9.73 -11.77 -3.18
C LYS A 80 10.76 -11.46 -4.28
N ASP A 81 10.34 -10.67 -5.28
CA ASP A 81 11.26 -10.21 -6.34
C ASP A 81 12.20 -9.11 -5.85
N GLU A 82 11.74 -8.27 -4.90
CA GLU A 82 12.59 -7.24 -4.29
C GLU A 82 13.27 -7.73 -3.01
N PRO A 83 14.59 -7.51 -2.86
CA PRO A 83 15.33 -7.94 -1.67
C PRO A 83 15.02 -7.10 -0.44
N GLU A 84 14.68 -5.82 -0.62
CA GLU A 84 14.32 -4.90 0.45
C GLU A 84 12.80 -4.79 0.59
N ILE A 85 12.29 -5.08 1.79
CA ILE A 85 10.88 -4.86 2.12
C ILE A 85 10.69 -3.39 2.49
N ALA A 86 9.95 -2.69 1.64
CA ALA A 86 9.58 -1.32 1.85
C ALA A 86 8.44 -1.16 2.85
N TRP A 87 7.42 -2.01 2.74
CA TRP A 87 6.20 -1.91 3.52
C TRP A 87 5.84 -3.27 4.12
N LYS A 88 5.73 -3.34 5.45
CA LYS A 88 5.18 -4.50 6.15
C LYS A 88 3.74 -4.17 6.54
N VAL A 89 2.78 -5.00 6.15
CA VAL A 89 1.36 -4.73 6.37
C VAL A 89 0.63 -5.96 6.91
N SER A 90 -0.26 -5.77 7.88
CA SER A 90 -1.05 -6.88 8.41
C SER A 90 -2.19 -7.23 7.46
N GLN A 91 -2.54 -8.52 7.39
CA GLN A 91 -3.72 -8.98 6.66
C GLN A 91 -5.00 -8.33 7.19
N ASP A 92 -5.07 -8.07 8.49
CA ASP A 92 -6.24 -7.45 9.12
C ASP A 92 -6.40 -5.99 8.71
N TYR A 93 -5.31 -5.23 8.57
CA TYR A 93 -5.37 -3.87 8.04
C TYR A 93 -5.81 -3.84 6.57
N LEU A 94 -5.33 -4.77 5.74
CA LEU A 94 -5.82 -4.91 4.36
C LEU A 94 -7.32 -5.24 4.32
N ARG A 95 -7.80 -6.09 5.25
CA ARG A 95 -9.22 -6.40 5.39
C ARG A 95 -10.02 -5.17 5.80
N ASP A 96 -9.52 -4.39 6.76
CA ASP A 96 -10.20 -3.17 7.21
C ASP A 96 -10.30 -2.11 6.09
N LEU A 97 -9.26 -1.97 5.26
CA LEU A 97 -9.30 -1.13 4.06
C LEU A 97 -10.42 -1.53 3.10
N VAL A 98 -10.59 -2.83 2.88
CA VAL A 98 -11.58 -3.36 1.93
C VAL A 98 -12.99 -3.34 2.49
N ASP A 99 -13.15 -3.63 3.79
CA ASP A 99 -14.45 -3.65 4.46
C ASP A 99 -14.97 -2.21 4.72
N ASN A 100 -14.07 -1.24 4.94
CA ASN A 100 -14.40 0.15 5.27
C ASN A 100 -13.73 1.19 4.35
N PRO A 101 -13.86 1.09 3.01
CA PRO A 101 -13.04 1.86 2.08
C PRO A 101 -13.23 3.37 2.19
N ARG A 102 -14.45 3.82 2.50
CA ARG A 102 -14.77 5.25 2.65
C ARG A 102 -14.08 5.91 3.83
N ASP A 103 -13.87 5.16 4.93
CA ASP A 103 -13.17 5.70 6.10
C ASP A 103 -11.74 6.14 5.75
N TYR A 104 -11.11 5.43 4.82
CA TYR A 104 -9.75 5.69 4.36
C TYR A 104 -9.67 6.64 3.17
N ILE A 105 -10.59 6.51 2.21
CA ILE A 105 -10.67 7.40 1.05
C ILE A 105 -10.92 8.82 1.51
N ASP A 106 -11.97 9.04 2.31
CA ASP A 106 -12.39 10.38 2.72
C ASP A 106 -11.44 10.98 3.80
N ASN A 107 -10.65 10.14 4.49
CA ASN A 107 -9.69 10.55 5.52
C ASN A 107 -8.32 9.88 5.30
N PRO A 108 -7.51 10.36 4.33
CA PRO A 108 -6.24 9.73 3.97
C PRO A 108 -5.20 9.71 5.10
N ALA A 109 -5.39 10.48 6.18
CA ALA A 109 -4.55 10.40 7.38
C ALA A 109 -4.66 9.05 8.12
N ARG A 110 -5.71 8.26 7.84
CA ARG A 110 -5.88 6.89 8.36
C ARG A 110 -5.05 5.86 7.60
N LEU A 111 -4.55 6.20 6.42
CA LEU A 111 -3.67 5.32 5.67
C LEU A 111 -2.33 5.21 6.40
N ASP A 112 -1.87 3.98 6.57
CA ASP A 112 -0.49 3.70 6.95
C ASP A 112 0.46 4.05 5.80
N LEU A 113 0.94 5.30 5.82
CA LEU A 113 1.90 5.87 4.88
C LEU A 113 3.24 6.18 5.56
N ASP A 114 3.46 5.72 6.79
CA ASP A 114 4.70 6.00 7.52
C ASP A 114 5.91 5.41 6.79
N TRP A 115 5.77 4.20 6.24
CA TRP A 115 6.78 3.57 5.40
C TRP A 115 7.19 4.41 4.17
N LEU A 116 6.28 5.24 3.67
CA LEU A 116 6.52 6.15 2.55
C LEU A 116 7.18 7.45 3.04
N ARG A 117 6.70 8.00 4.15
CA ARG A 117 7.27 9.19 4.82
C ARG A 117 8.74 8.99 5.17
N ASP A 118 9.07 7.86 5.79
CA ASP A 118 10.43 7.48 6.16
C ASP A 118 11.40 7.47 4.97
N ARG A 119 10.89 7.10 3.78
CA ARG A 119 11.69 7.01 2.55
C ARG A 119 11.90 8.36 1.89
N VAL A 120 10.92 9.26 1.98
CA VAL A 120 11.01 10.57 1.35
C VAL A 120 11.58 11.64 2.27
N GLY A 121 11.77 11.32 3.56
CA GLY A 121 12.42 12.17 4.55
C GLY A 121 11.54 13.32 5.06
N VAL A 122 10.24 13.08 5.23
CA VAL A 122 9.25 14.07 5.71
C VAL A 122 8.52 13.61 6.95
#